data_AF-A0NNE0-F1
#
_entry.id   AF-A0NNE0-F1
#
_cell.length_a   1.000
_cell.length_b   1.000
_cell.length_c   1.000
_cell.angle_alpha   90.00
_cell.angle_beta   90.00
_cell.angle_gamma   90.00
#
_symmetry.space_group_name_H-M   'P 1'
#
loop_
_entity.id
_entity.type
_entity.pdbx_description
1 polymer ?
#
loop_
_entity_poly.entity_id
_entity_poly.type
_entity_poly.pdbx_seq_one_letter_code
_entity_poly.pdbx_strand_id
1 'polypeptide(L)'
;MIAVTYGIIAVVFLVLGIGGNMYLDHRFSASVGDRPFTVNGRRVESDDPFVLRQFKKFYALRVGYSLALLVLLFVVVSHVG
;
A
#
# COMPACT_ATOMS: atom_id res chain seq x y z
N MET A 1 17.59 -11.80 -22.85
CA MET A 1 17.65 -12.24 -21.43
C MET A 1 17.38 -11.07 -20.50
N ILE A 2 18.24 -10.06 -20.45
CA ILE A 2 18.07 -8.83 -19.62
C ILE A 2 16.69 -8.16 -19.76
N ALA A 3 16.24 -7.87 -20.98
CA ALA A 3 14.96 -7.18 -21.20
C ALA A 3 13.75 -7.98 -20.67
N VAL A 4 13.81 -9.32 -20.75
CA VAL A 4 12.76 -10.20 -20.23
C VAL A 4 12.76 -10.16 -18.71
N THR A 5 13.93 -10.19 -18.07
CA THR A 5 14.06 -10.09 -16.61
C THR A 5 13.46 -8.78 -16.09
N TYR A 6 13.79 -7.63 -16.70
CA TYR A 6 13.20 -6.35 -16.33
C TYR A 6 11.69 -6.29 -16.58
N GLY A 7 11.20 -6.93 -17.64
CA GLY A 7 9.76 -7.07 -17.90
C GLY A 7 9.04 -7.82 -16.78
N ILE A 8 9.60 -8.95 -16.32
CA ILE A 8 9.04 -9.73 -15.20
C ILE A 8 9.05 -8.90 -13.91
N ILE A 9 10.16 -8.21 -13.61
CA ILE A 9 10.27 -7.34 -12.42
C ILE A 9 9.16 -6.27 -12.46
N ALA A 10 8.96 -5.61 -13.60
CA ALA A 10 7.93 -4.59 -13.75
C ALA A 10 6.52 -5.12 -13.44
N VAL A 11 6.16 -6.30 -13.98
CA VAL A 11 4.85 -6.92 -13.75
C VAL A 11 4.68 -7.27 -12.27
N VAL A 12 5.70 -7.88 -11.64
CA VAL A 12 5.65 -8.24 -10.22
C VAL A 12 5.47 -7.01 -9.34
N PHE A 13 6.23 -5.94 -9.58
CA PHE A 13 6.11 -4.70 -8.82
C PHE A 13 4.78 -3.98 -9.03
N LEU A 14 4.20 -4.06 -10.22
CA LEU A 14 2.89 -3.49 -10.50
C LEU A 14 1.79 -4.23 -9.71
N VAL A 15 1.82 -5.57 -9.71
CA VAL A 15 0.86 -6.38 -8.95
C VAL A 15 1.04 -6.17 -7.45
N LEU A 16 2.27 -6.15 -6.94
CA LEU A 16 2.53 -5.89 -5.51
C LEU A 16 2.13 -4.46 -5.11
N GLY A 17 2.48 -3.46 -5.92
CA GLY A 17 2.17 -2.07 -5.63
C GLY A 17 0.67 -1.79 -5.59
N ILE A 18 -0.07 -2.25 -6.61
CA ILE A 18 -1.53 -2.03 -6.67
C ILE A 18 -2.23 -2.97 -5.68
N GLY A 19 -1.97 -4.27 -5.76
CA GLY A 19 -2.65 -5.28 -4.96
C GLY A 19 -2.39 -5.14 -3.46
N GLY A 20 -1.15 -4.83 -3.07
CA GLY A 20 -0.79 -4.63 -1.66
C GLY A 20 -1.47 -3.39 -1.06
N ASN A 21 -1.57 -2.30 -1.83
CA ASN A 21 -2.31 -1.11 -1.39
C ASN A 21 -3.81 -1.37 -1.29
N MET A 22 -4.41 -2.05 -2.28
CA MET A 22 -5.83 -2.43 -2.23
C MET A 22 -6.13 -3.35 -1.05
N TYR A 23 -5.22 -4.28 -0.73
CA TYR A 23 -5.36 -5.15 0.43
C TYR A 23 -5.34 -4.37 1.75
N LEU A 24 -4.42 -3.41 1.90
CA LEU A 24 -4.39 -2.53 3.08
C LEU A 24 -5.67 -1.71 3.22
N ASP A 25 -6.24 -1.25 2.10
CA ASP A 25 -7.48 -0.46 2.08
C ASP A 25 -8.69 -1.30 2.46
N HIS A 26 -8.74 -2.53 1.94
CA HIS A 26 -9.75 -3.51 2.33
C HIS A 26 -9.65 -3.85 3.82
N ARG A 27 -8.44 -4.04 4.36
CA ARG A 27 -8.21 -4.33 5.78
C ARG A 27 -8.56 -3.12 6.67
N PHE A 28 -8.32 -1.90 6.21
CA PHE A 28 -8.77 -0.69 6.88
C PHE A 28 -10.30 -0.66 6.96
N SER A 29 -10.98 -0.84 5.83
CA SER A 29 -12.46 -0.88 5.78
C SER A 29 -13.03 -1.96 6.70
N ALA A 30 -12.47 -3.17 6.67
CA ALA A 30 -12.86 -4.25 7.57
C ALA A 30 -12.60 -3.95 9.06
N SER A 31 -11.55 -3.19 9.38
CA SER A 31 -11.21 -2.81 10.76
C SER A 31 -12.12 -1.72 11.34
N VAL A 32 -12.70 -0.89 10.48
CA VAL A 32 -13.61 0.19 10.85
C VAL A 32 -15.07 -0.30 10.95
N GLY A 33 -15.43 -1.34 10.18
CA GLY A 33 -16.75 -1.96 10.22
C GLY A 33 -17.86 -1.00 9.79
N ASP A 34 -18.98 -1.00 10.49
CA ASP A 34 -20.17 -0.18 10.19
C ASP A 34 -20.09 1.27 10.71
N ARG A 35 -18.92 1.71 11.22
CA ARG A 35 -18.78 3.08 11.74
C ARG A 35 -18.88 4.09 10.60
N PRO A 36 -19.57 5.23 10.79
CA PRO A 36 -19.68 6.24 9.75
C PRO A 36 -18.33 6.92 9.51
N PHE A 37 -17.85 6.85 8.29
CA PHE A 37 -16.68 7.58 7.83
C PHE A 37 -16.86 8.02 6.38
N THR A 38 -16.34 9.19 6.07
CA THR A 38 -16.36 9.74 4.71
C THR A 38 -14.93 9.89 4.23
N VAL A 39 -14.64 9.39 3.03
CA VAL A 39 -13.31 9.51 2.42
C VAL A 39 -13.35 10.62 1.37
N ASN A 40 -12.82 11.79 1.72
CA ASN A 40 -12.64 12.91 0.81
C ASN A 40 -11.22 12.88 0.26
N GLY A 41 -11.00 12.08 -0.79
CA GLY A 41 -9.71 11.92 -1.44
C GLY A 41 -8.66 11.30 -0.52
N ARG A 42 -7.72 12.13 -0.01
CA ARG A 42 -6.68 11.70 0.95
C ARG A 42 -7.04 11.94 2.42
N ARG A 43 -8.19 12.55 2.70
CA ARG A 43 -8.63 12.84 4.08
C ARG A 43 -9.83 11.96 4.44
N VAL A 44 -9.78 11.40 5.65
CA VAL A 44 -10.93 10.74 6.27
C VAL A 44 -11.57 11.74 7.22
N GLU A 45 -12.85 12.02 6.99
CA GLU A 45 -13.70 12.82 7.86
C GLU A 45 -14.59 11.85 8.64
N SER A 46 -14.38 11.82 9.95
CA SER A 46 -15.19 11.06 10.91
C SER A 46 -15.00 11.71 12.28
N ASP A 47 -16.10 11.86 13.02
CA ASP A 47 -16.08 12.36 14.40
C ASP A 47 -15.61 11.30 15.41
N ASP A 48 -15.43 10.06 14.95
CA ASP A 48 -15.04 8.94 15.80
C ASP A 48 -13.50 8.87 15.97
N PRO A 49 -12.97 9.03 17.21
CA PRO A 49 -11.53 8.97 17.45
C PRO A 49 -10.92 7.60 17.14
N PHE A 50 -11.70 6.51 17.15
CA PHE A 50 -11.22 5.19 16.76
C PHE A 50 -10.92 5.13 15.25
N VAL A 51 -11.82 5.64 14.41
CA VAL A 51 -11.68 5.66 12.94
C VAL A 51 -10.44 6.46 12.55
N LEU A 52 -10.25 7.63 13.17
CA LEU A 52 -9.07 8.47 12.93
C LEU A 52 -7.75 7.79 13.33
N ARG A 53 -7.75 7.05 14.46
CA ARG A 53 -6.57 6.26 14.89
C ARG A 53 -6.27 5.10 13.93
N GLN A 54 -7.29 4.37 13.51
CA GLN A 54 -7.12 3.30 12.51
C GLN A 54 -6.62 3.88 11.19
N PHE A 55 -7.17 5.00 10.73
CA PHE A 55 -6.73 5.63 9.49
C PHE A 55 -5.25 6.00 9.56
N LYS A 56 -4.79 6.65 10.64
CA LYS A 56 -3.36 6.95 10.84
C LYS A 56 -2.49 5.69 10.83
N LYS A 57 -2.95 4.61 11.47
CA LYS A 57 -2.23 3.33 11.52
C LYS A 57 -2.10 2.69 10.14
N PHE A 58 -3.20 2.59 9.40
CA PHE A 58 -3.20 2.01 8.05
C PHE A 58 -2.49 2.90 7.04
N TYR A 59 -2.55 4.23 7.20
CA TYR A 59 -1.75 5.16 6.41
C TYR A 59 -0.25 4.95 6.66
N ALA A 60 0.17 4.81 7.91
CA ALA A 60 1.56 4.50 8.25
C ALA A 60 2.02 3.15 7.67
N LEU A 61 1.16 2.12 7.72
CA LEU A 61 1.43 0.82 7.09
C LEU A 61 1.56 0.94 5.58
N ARG A 62 0.69 1.72 4.92
CA ARG A 62 0.74 1.97 3.46
C ARG A 62 2.03 2.65 3.05
N VAL A 63 2.45 3.66 3.81
CA VAL A 63 3.74 4.35 3.59
C VAL A 63 4.90 3.38 3.79
N GLY A 64 4.91 2.63 4.89
CA GLY A 64 5.95 1.63 5.17
C GLY A 64 6.05 0.54 4.11
N TYR A 65 4.91 0.03 3.64
CA TYR A 65 4.85 -0.95 2.55
C TYR A 65 5.42 -0.38 1.24
N SER A 66 5.05 0.86 0.90
CA SER A 66 5.57 1.52 -0.31
C SER A 66 7.08 1.75 -0.24
N LEU A 67 7.61 2.15 0.93
CA LEU A 67 9.05 2.28 1.16
C LEU A 67 9.76 0.93 1.07
N ALA A 68 9.19 -0.13 1.64
CA ALA A 68 9.74 -1.48 1.57
C ALA A 68 9.81 -1.98 0.11
N LEU A 69 8.78 -1.70 -0.71
CA LEU A 69 8.81 -1.99 -2.14
C LEU A 69 9.93 -1.23 -2.86
N LEU A 70 10.15 0.05 -2.56
CA LEU A 70 11.26 0.81 -3.16
C LEU A 70 12.62 0.21 -2.80
N VAL A 71 12.83 -0.18 -1.54
CA VAL A 71 14.07 -0.86 -1.10
C VAL A 71 14.23 -2.19 -1.83
N LEU A 72 13.17 -2.99 -1.91
CA LEU A 72 13.19 -4.27 -2.61
C LEU A 72 13.55 -4.08 -4.09
N LEU A 73 13.01 -3.05 -4.75
CA LEU A 73 13.32 -2.74 -6.14
C LEU A 73 14.80 -2.46 -6.32
N PHE A 74 15.38 -1.62 -5.46
CA PHE A 74 16.81 -1.33 -5.47
C PHE A 74 17.65 -2.58 -5.29
N VAL A 75 17.29 -3.44 -4.34
CA VAL A 75 17.98 -4.70 -4.08
C VAL A 75 17.92 -5.61 -5.30
N VAL A 76 16.73 -5.84 -5.86
CA VAL A 76 16.54 -6.73 -7.00
C VAL A 76 17.33 -6.21 -8.22
N VAL A 77 17.21 -4.93 -8.55
CA VAL A 77 17.93 -4.35 -9.70
C VAL A 77 19.44 -4.42 -9.51
N SER A 78 19.95 -4.28 -8.28
CA SER A 78 21.38 -4.41 -7.97
C SER A 78 21.95 -5.82 -8.22
N HIS A 79 21.10 -6.85 -8.25
CA HIS A 79 21.51 -8.25 -8.51
C HIS A 79 21.26 -8.71 -9.95
N VAL A 80 20.59 -7.89 -10.77
CA VAL A 80 20.23 -8.20 -12.17
C VAL A 80 21.29 -7.65 -13.16
N GLY A 81 22.38 -7.08 -12.63
CA GLY A 81 23.57 -6.64 -13.38
C GLY A 81 24.52 -7.77 -13.72
#